data_AF-A0A4S4CCX6-F1
#
_entry.id   AF-A0A4S4CCX6-F1
#
_cell.length_a   1.000
_cell.length_b   1.000
_cell.length_c   1.000
_cell.angle_alpha   90.00
_cell.angle_beta   90.00
_cell.angle_gamma   90.00
#
_symmetry.space_group_name_H-M   'P 1'
#
loop_
_entity.id
_entity.type
_entity.pdbx_description
1 polymer ?
#
loop_
_entity_poly.entity_id
_entity_poly.type
_entity_poly.pdbx_seq_one_letter_code
_entity_poly.pdbx_strand_id
1 'polypeptide(L)'
;MAVPPPSIASLQGIFLDDSFVLGVLIPYRQMSVSILAMLLPWHLRYEALPQGQLWCYRRAELVFQDVMSVVWSKQNIPGAVTVDEDGEDFGTVDVLEMDGDIYRLQGDFGVIEVHSSPPSLTLLE
;
A
#
# COMPACT_ATOMS: atom_id res chain seq x y z
N MET A 1 -25.50 -3.61 -2.17
CA MET A 1 -24.75 -2.87 -1.14
C MET A 1 -23.50 -3.68 -0.88
N ALA A 2 -22.33 -3.18 -1.27
CA ALA A 2 -21.07 -3.83 -0.90
C ALA A 2 -20.91 -3.70 0.61
N VAL A 3 -20.61 -4.82 1.28
CA VAL A 3 -20.26 -4.82 2.70
C VAL A 3 -18.92 -4.07 2.80
N PRO A 4 -18.80 -2.98 3.58
CA PRO A 4 -17.51 -2.36 3.78
C PRO A 4 -16.58 -3.40 4.41
N PRO A 5 -15.35 -3.56 3.91
CA PRO A 5 -14.43 -4.54 4.47
C PRO A 5 -14.23 -4.29 5.98
N PRO A 6 -14.01 -5.34 6.79
CA PRO A 6 -13.60 -5.17 8.18
C PRO A 6 -12.44 -4.19 8.21
N SER A 7 -12.59 -3.10 8.97
CA SER A 7 -11.52 -2.12 9.10
C SER A 7 -10.30 -2.80 9.69
N ILE A 8 -9.24 -2.91 8.90
CA ILE A 8 -7.95 -3.35 9.42
C ILE A 8 -7.46 -2.22 10.32
N ALA A 9 -7.37 -2.49 11.63
CA ALA A 9 -7.16 -1.44 12.63
C ALA A 9 -5.89 -0.62 12.38
N SER A 10 -4.83 -1.25 11.85
CA SER A 10 -3.56 -0.60 11.52
C SER A 10 -3.62 0.33 10.29
N LEU A 11 -4.71 0.30 9.52
CA LEU A 11 -4.94 1.21 8.39
C LEU A 11 -5.77 2.44 8.80
N GLN A 12 -6.20 2.56 10.05
CA GLN A 12 -7.01 3.70 10.49
C GLN A 12 -6.25 5.02 10.36
N GLY A 13 -6.86 6.00 9.68
CA GLY A 13 -6.24 7.31 9.45
C GLY A 13 -5.18 7.32 8.33
N ILE A 14 -5.10 6.24 7.56
CA ILE A 14 -4.26 6.14 6.37
C ILE A 14 -5.19 6.05 5.16
N PHE A 15 -4.91 6.88 4.16
CA PHE A 15 -5.58 6.84 2.87
C PHE A 15 -4.64 6.16 1.88
N LEU A 16 -4.95 4.92 1.54
CA LEU A 16 -4.08 4.11 0.68
C LEU A 16 -4.24 4.45 -0.79
N ASP A 17 -5.43 4.83 -1.24
CA ASP A 17 -5.61 5.47 -2.54
C ASP A 17 -4.65 6.68 -2.62
N ASP A 18 -3.94 6.88 -3.72
CA ASP A 18 -2.90 7.92 -3.87
C ASP A 18 -1.65 7.76 -2.96
N SER A 19 -1.48 6.63 -2.27
CA SER A 19 -0.19 6.26 -1.64
C SER A 19 0.75 5.66 -2.69
N PHE A 20 2.03 6.02 -2.63
CA PHE A 20 3.04 5.54 -3.60
C PHE A 20 3.59 4.18 -3.17
N VAL A 21 3.78 3.27 -4.13
CA VAL A 21 4.45 1.99 -3.92
C VAL A 21 5.93 2.14 -4.23
N LEU A 22 6.77 1.88 -3.23
CA LEU A 22 8.23 1.97 -3.34
C LEU A 22 8.92 0.64 -3.61
N GLY A 23 8.19 -0.47 -3.48
CA GLY A 23 8.73 -1.80 -3.67
C GLY A 23 7.80 -2.89 -3.18
N VAL A 24 7.96 -4.07 -3.75
CA VAL A 24 7.21 -5.27 -3.41
C VAL A 24 8.18 -6.42 -3.21
N LEU A 25 8.12 -7.04 -2.04
CA LEU A 25 8.89 -8.24 -1.70
C LEU A 25 7.94 -9.39 -1.42
N ILE A 26 8.23 -10.57 -1.98
CA ILE A 26 7.39 -11.77 -1.81
C ILE A 26 8.26 -12.92 -1.26
N PRO A 27 8.66 -12.86 0.02
CA PRO A 27 9.34 -13.97 0.70
C PRO A 27 8.39 -15.17 0.94
N TYR A 28 8.93 -16.26 1.49
CA TYR A 28 8.11 -17.45 1.77
C TYR A 28 6.98 -17.13 2.76
N ARG A 29 5.73 -17.41 2.35
CA ARG A 29 4.50 -17.21 3.15
C ARG A 29 4.26 -15.78 3.63
N GLN A 30 4.87 -14.81 2.99
CA GLN A 30 4.71 -13.40 3.32
C GLN A 30 4.84 -12.55 2.05
N MET A 31 4.18 -11.40 2.05
CA MET A 31 4.39 -10.36 1.06
C MET A 31 4.46 -9.04 1.81
N SER A 32 5.43 -8.18 1.48
CA SER A 32 5.48 -6.82 1.97
C SER A 32 5.52 -5.81 0.82
N VAL A 33 4.81 -4.70 1.04
CA VAL A 33 4.77 -3.57 0.12
C VAL A 33 5.29 -2.36 0.90
N SER A 34 6.43 -1.85 0.46
CA SER A 34 6.97 -0.58 0.94
C SER A 34 6.17 0.54 0.29
N ILE A 35 5.64 1.48 1.08
CA ILE A 35 4.82 2.58 0.57
C ILE A 35 5.20 3.93 1.18
N LEU A 36 4.92 5.03 0.45
CA LEU A 36 4.66 6.33 1.05
C LEU A 36 3.17 6.45 1.32
N ALA A 37 2.78 6.18 2.57
CA ALA A 37 1.41 6.22 3.02
C ALA A 37 0.93 7.66 3.21
N MET A 38 -0.21 8.02 2.62
CA MET A 38 -0.86 9.31 2.86
C MET A 38 -1.61 9.28 4.20
N LEU A 39 -1.21 10.14 5.13
CA LEU A 39 -1.89 10.30 6.41
C LEU A 39 -3.06 11.28 6.31
N LEU A 40 -4.19 10.90 6.90
CA LEU A 40 -5.34 11.79 7.07
C LEU A 40 -5.11 12.74 8.25
N PRO A 41 -5.70 13.96 8.25
CA PRO A 41 -5.40 14.99 9.25
C PRO A 41 -5.63 14.61 10.72
N TRP A 42 -6.44 13.59 10.99
CA TRP A 42 -6.70 13.09 12.35
C TRP A 42 -5.77 11.97 12.80
N HIS A 43 -4.85 11.52 11.94
CA HIS A 43 -3.87 10.51 12.30
C HIS A 43 -2.87 11.08 13.33
N LEU A 44 -2.52 10.30 14.36
CA LEU A 44 -1.65 10.78 15.46
C LEU A 44 -0.24 11.20 15.02
N ARG A 45 0.22 10.66 13.89
CA ARG A 45 1.52 10.98 13.26
C ARG A 45 1.41 12.04 12.15
N TYR A 46 0.23 12.64 11.98
CA TYR A 46 0.05 13.74 11.03
C TYR A 46 0.79 14.97 11.55
N GLU A 47 1.65 15.54 10.72
CA GLU A 47 2.37 16.77 11.01
C GLU A 47 1.93 17.90 10.07
N ALA A 48 2.08 19.13 10.54
CA ALA A 48 1.82 20.29 9.71
C ALA A 48 2.70 20.26 8.45
N LEU A 49 2.08 20.49 7.30
CA LEU A 49 2.75 20.41 6.02
C LEU A 49 3.75 21.56 5.84
N PRO A 50 4.99 21.28 5.41
CA PRO A 50 5.90 22.30 4.91
C PRO A 50 5.27 23.09 3.77
N GLN A 51 5.76 24.32 3.56
CA GLN A 51 5.24 25.17 2.49
C GLN A 51 5.39 24.48 1.13
N GLY A 52 4.26 24.23 0.46
CA GLY A 52 4.20 23.61 -0.87
C GLY A 52 3.84 22.11 -0.88
N GLN A 53 3.78 21.43 0.27
CA GLN A 53 3.24 20.06 0.33
C GLN A 53 1.71 20.09 0.48
N LEU A 54 1.02 19.23 -0.26
CA LEU A 54 -0.44 19.07 -0.19
C LEU A 54 -0.87 17.95 0.76
N TRP A 55 0.00 16.96 0.96
CA TRP A 55 -0.31 15.72 1.65
C TRP A 55 0.79 15.34 2.63
N CYS A 56 0.41 14.70 3.74
CA CYS A 56 1.35 14.25 4.77
C CYS A 56 1.72 12.81 4.49
N TYR A 57 2.81 12.59 3.74
CA TYR A 57 3.31 11.25 3.46
C TYR A 57 4.23 10.74 4.57
N ARG A 58 4.12 9.45 4.88
CA ARG A 58 5.06 8.73 5.76
C ARG A 58 5.43 7.39 5.15
N ARG A 59 6.71 7.02 5.25
CA ARG A 59 7.15 5.68 4.87
C ARG A 59 6.45 4.66 5.75
N ALA A 60 5.98 3.58 5.14
CA ALA A 60 5.31 2.50 5.82
C ALA A 60 5.57 1.17 5.13
N GLU A 61 5.30 0.09 5.85
CA GLU A 61 5.30 -1.25 5.31
C GLU A 61 3.92 -1.89 5.49
N LEU A 62 3.28 -2.25 4.39
CA LEU A 62 2.05 -3.05 4.36
C LEU A 62 2.44 -4.53 4.22
N VAL A 63 2.13 -5.33 5.23
CA VAL A 63 2.60 -6.71 5.33
C VAL A 63 1.43 -7.69 5.36
N PHE A 64 1.47 -8.66 4.47
CA PHE A 64 0.59 -9.81 4.41
C PHE A 64 1.33 -11.02 4.99
N GLN A 65 0.74 -11.65 6.01
CA GLN A 65 1.27 -12.85 6.66
C GLN A 65 0.43 -14.08 6.28
N ASP A 66 0.97 -15.28 6.47
CA ASP A 66 0.29 -16.53 6.09
C ASP A 66 -0.20 -16.50 4.65
N VAL A 67 0.65 -16.01 3.75
CA VAL A 67 0.33 -15.93 2.33
C VAL A 67 0.22 -17.35 1.75
N MET A 68 -0.95 -17.64 1.20
CA MET A 68 -1.27 -18.89 0.51
C MET A 68 -0.95 -18.79 -0.98
N SER A 69 -1.19 -17.63 -1.60
CA SER A 69 -0.86 -17.36 -2.99
C SER A 69 -0.69 -15.87 -3.25
N VAL A 70 0.14 -15.54 -4.24
CA VAL A 70 0.26 -14.19 -4.81
C VAL A 70 0.21 -14.32 -6.32
N VAL A 71 -0.64 -13.52 -6.94
CA VAL A 71 -0.69 -13.34 -8.40
C VAL A 71 -0.41 -11.88 -8.70
N TRP A 72 0.73 -11.60 -9.32
CA TRP A 72 1.05 -10.28 -9.83
C TRP A 72 0.89 -10.27 -11.34
N SER A 73 -0.21 -9.69 -11.82
CA SER A 73 -0.51 -9.58 -13.24
C SER A 73 -0.29 -8.16 -13.74
N LYS A 74 -0.02 -8.01 -15.04
CA LYS A 74 0.29 -6.72 -15.68
C LYS A 74 1.50 -5.99 -15.06
N GLN A 75 2.40 -6.74 -14.41
CA GLN A 75 3.69 -6.23 -13.98
C GLN A 75 4.48 -5.77 -15.22
N ASN A 76 5.19 -4.65 -15.13
CA ASN A 76 6.08 -4.12 -16.18
C ASN A 76 5.41 -3.44 -17.38
N ILE A 77 4.51 -2.48 -17.15
CA ILE A 77 4.28 -1.44 -18.16
C ILE A 77 5.64 -0.70 -18.32
N PRO A 78 6.26 -0.65 -19.52
CA PRO A 78 7.56 0.00 -19.69
C PRO A 78 7.51 1.46 -19.19
N GLY A 79 8.40 1.80 -18.25
CA GLY A 79 8.43 3.12 -17.61
C GLY A 79 7.59 3.26 -16.35
N ALA A 80 6.93 2.20 -15.87
CA ALA A 80 6.14 2.21 -14.62
C ALA A 80 6.98 2.22 -13.34
N VAL A 81 8.29 1.96 -13.43
CA VAL A 81 9.20 2.16 -12.31
C VAL A 81 10.11 3.34 -12.63
N THR A 82 9.99 4.40 -11.84
CA THR A 82 10.89 5.56 -11.85
C THR A 82 11.77 5.51 -10.60
N VAL A 83 12.76 6.41 -10.52
CA VAL A 83 13.60 6.54 -9.33
C VAL A 83 13.65 8.01 -8.95
N ASP A 84 13.34 8.30 -7.69
CA ASP A 84 13.35 9.64 -7.12
C ASP A 84 14.14 9.70 -5.79
N GLU A 85 13.91 10.74 -4.97
CA GLU A 85 14.59 10.92 -3.68
C GLU A 85 14.17 9.87 -2.63
N ASP A 86 13.02 9.22 -2.81
CA ASP A 86 12.45 8.22 -1.90
C ASP A 86 12.77 6.77 -2.31
N GLY A 87 13.25 6.56 -3.53
CA GLY A 87 13.77 5.29 -4.03
C GLY A 87 13.17 4.91 -5.38
N GLU A 88 12.94 3.61 -5.59
CA GLU A 88 12.11 3.16 -6.70
C GLU A 88 10.67 3.62 -6.46
N ASP A 89 10.00 4.09 -7.50
CA ASP A 89 8.60 4.50 -7.48
C ASP A 89 7.85 3.68 -8.53
N PHE A 90 6.99 2.78 -8.07
CA PHE A 90 6.15 1.92 -8.88
C PHE A 90 4.78 2.57 -9.18
N GLY A 91 4.61 3.84 -8.79
CA GLY A 91 3.40 4.64 -8.93
C GLY A 91 2.43 4.48 -7.76
N THR A 92 1.22 5.00 -7.94
CA THR A 92 0.22 5.09 -6.88
C THR A 92 -0.66 3.85 -6.80
N VAL A 93 -1.18 3.59 -5.60
CA VAL A 93 -2.32 2.68 -5.42
C VAL A 93 -3.58 3.41 -5.86
N ASP A 94 -4.28 2.84 -6.84
CA ASP A 94 -5.59 3.32 -7.29
C ASP A 94 -6.74 2.61 -6.56
N VAL A 95 -6.52 1.34 -6.20
CA VAL A 95 -7.56 0.48 -5.61
C VAL A 95 -6.93 -0.46 -4.57
N LEU A 96 -7.53 -0.48 -3.38
CA LEU A 96 -7.42 -1.57 -2.42
C LEU A 96 -8.81 -2.18 -2.18
N GLU A 97 -8.97 -3.44 -2.56
CA GLU A 97 -10.19 -4.21 -2.34
C GLU A 97 -9.91 -5.44 -1.48
N MET A 98 -10.93 -5.90 -0.78
CA MET A 98 -10.90 -7.12 0.00
C MET A 98 -12.17 -7.92 -0.24
N ASP A 99 -12.01 -9.19 -0.61
CA ASP A 99 -13.07 -10.18 -0.70
C ASP A 99 -12.68 -11.42 0.12
N GLY A 100 -13.23 -11.51 1.34
CA GLY A 100 -12.83 -12.54 2.29
C GLY A 100 -11.36 -12.41 2.72
N ASP A 101 -10.55 -13.41 2.36
CA ASP A 101 -9.12 -13.49 2.62
C ASP A 101 -8.26 -13.16 1.38
N ILE A 102 -8.90 -12.65 0.32
CA ILE A 102 -8.25 -12.18 -0.89
C ILE A 102 -8.19 -10.66 -0.86
N TYR A 103 -6.99 -10.11 -1.00
CA TYR A 103 -6.74 -8.68 -1.09
C TYR A 103 -6.24 -8.34 -2.48
N ARG A 104 -6.76 -7.27 -3.05
CA ARG A 104 -6.41 -6.79 -4.37
C ARG A 104 -5.84 -5.39 -4.27
N LEU A 105 -4.58 -5.24 -4.66
CA LEU A 105 -3.89 -3.97 -4.86
C LEU A 105 -3.80 -3.71 -6.36
N GLN A 106 -4.22 -2.54 -6.80
CA GLN A 106 -4.08 -2.13 -8.19
C GLN A 106 -3.58 -0.70 -8.28
N GLY A 107 -2.74 -0.45 -9.28
CA GLY A 107 -2.15 0.86 -9.57
C GLY A 107 -1.31 0.81 -10.85
N ASP A 108 -0.42 1.78 -11.00
CA ASP A 108 0.56 1.81 -12.11
C ASP A 108 1.47 0.56 -12.13
N PHE A 109 1.72 0.00 -10.94
CA PHE A 109 2.48 -1.24 -10.73
C PHE A 109 1.76 -2.50 -11.22
N GLY A 110 0.55 -2.37 -11.78
CA GLY A 110 -0.27 -3.48 -12.25
C GLY A 110 -1.29 -3.92 -11.21
N VAL A 111 -1.53 -5.23 -11.12
CA VAL A 111 -2.54 -5.80 -10.21
C VAL A 111 -1.91 -6.93 -9.42
N ILE A 112 -1.94 -6.81 -8.10
CA ILE A 112 -1.51 -7.84 -7.16
C ILE A 112 -2.74 -8.37 -6.42
N GLU A 113 -3.00 -9.67 -6.55
CA GLU A 113 -3.97 -10.39 -5.75
C GLU A 113 -3.23 -11.30 -4.78
N VAL A 114 -3.51 -11.17 -3.49
CA VAL A 114 -2.87 -11.94 -2.42
C VAL A 114 -3.92 -12.62 -1.56
N HIS A 115 -3.78 -13.94 -1.41
CA HIS A 115 -4.59 -14.75 -0.52
C HIS A 115 -3.85 -14.95 0.80
N SER A 116 -4.35 -14.40 1.90
CA SER A 116 -3.61 -14.32 3.17
C SER A 116 -4.47 -14.00 4.39
N SER A 117 -3.88 -14.06 5.58
CA SER A 117 -4.46 -13.42 6.77
C SER A 117 -4.59 -11.90 6.59
N PRO A 118 -5.42 -11.20 7.39
CA PRO A 118 -5.51 -9.74 7.34
C PRO A 118 -4.15 -9.06 7.39
N PRO A 119 -3.83 -8.16 6.44
CA PRO A 119 -2.56 -7.48 6.45
C PRO A 119 -2.47 -6.52 7.63
N SER A 120 -1.25 -6.08 7.90
CA SER A 120 -0.97 -5.02 8.86
C SER A 120 -0.11 -3.95 8.22
N LEU A 121 -0.35 -2.69 8.56
CA LEU A 121 0.49 -1.58 8.15
C LEU A 121 1.27 -1.03 9.34
N THR A 122 2.58 -0.87 9.17
CA THR A 122 3.46 -0.22 10.17
C THR A 122 4.11 1.02 9.58
N LEU A 123 3.96 2.17 10.23
CA LEU A 123 4.72 3.38 9.87
C LEU A 123 6.18 3.21 10.30
N LEU A 124 7.10 3.57 9.42
CA LEU A 124 8.53 3.54 9.70
C LEU A 124 8.96 4.86 10.38
N GLU A 125 10.04 4.79 11.16
CA GLU A 125 10.62 5.96 11.86
C GLU A 125 11.31 6.94 10.92
#